data_AF-A0A1B6KMW6-F1
#
_entry.id   AF-A0A1B6KMW6-F1
#
_cell.length_a   1.000
_cell.length_b   1.000
_cell.length_c   1.000
_cell.angle_alpha   90.00
_cell.angle_beta   90.00
_cell.angle_gamma   90.00
#
_symmetry.space_group_name_H-M   'P 1'
#
loop_
_entity.id
_entity.type
_entity.pdbx_description
1 polymer ?
#
loop_
_entity_poly.entity_id
_entity_poly.type
_entity_poly.pdbx_seq_one_letter_code
_entity_poly.pdbx_strand_id
1 'polypeptide(L)'
;MLSSLSLVFSLTSALVISAVPDSYSDLGQLLFSHVLFRHGDRMPLEFYPSDPYQDVSNWPNKIAQLTDVGKGQEFELGQWLRLRYDELLSDRYDPDEIFIQSTDVDRTLMSAQCAMAGLYHPAPRGSWHPALAWQPVPVHTVPMQADYLLGASSTYPCPAFKSELQRASSLPEVEALQRKFADLYDYVSNHTGHEVRDITNALKVYDELALEQQFMLT
;
A
#
# COMPACT_ATOMS: atom_id res chain seq x y z
N MET A 1 -57.24 -44.61 -28.81
CA MET A 1 -55.99 -44.78 -28.04
C MET A 1 -55.12 -43.57 -28.36
N LEU A 2 -55.17 -42.54 -27.51
CA LEU A 2 -54.35 -41.34 -27.65
C LEU A 2 -53.02 -41.58 -26.92
N SER A 3 -51.93 -41.43 -27.66
CA SER A 3 -50.54 -41.57 -27.23
C SER A 3 -50.10 -40.32 -26.47
N SER A 4 -49.79 -40.47 -25.17
CA SER A 4 -49.18 -39.43 -24.36
C SER A 4 -47.66 -39.60 -24.39
N LEU A 5 -46.98 -38.79 -25.20
CA LEU A 5 -45.52 -38.70 -25.23
C LEU A 5 -45.09 -37.76 -24.10
N SER A 6 -44.49 -38.29 -23.02
CA SER A 6 -43.91 -37.46 -21.95
C SER A 6 -42.43 -37.26 -22.23
N LEU A 7 -42.03 -36.02 -22.56
CA LEU A 7 -40.63 -35.62 -22.66
C LEU A 7 -40.11 -35.28 -21.26
N VAL A 8 -39.14 -36.03 -20.77
CA VAL A 8 -38.40 -35.72 -19.54
C VAL A 8 -37.12 -34.98 -19.94
N PHE A 9 -37.04 -33.68 -19.67
CA PHE A 9 -35.78 -32.93 -19.79
C PHE A 9 -35.01 -33.05 -18.48
N SER A 10 -33.99 -33.91 -18.46
CA SER A 10 -32.97 -33.92 -17.39
C SER A 10 -31.94 -32.83 -17.70
N LEU A 11 -31.94 -31.75 -16.92
CA LEU A 11 -30.85 -30.78 -16.90
C LEU A 11 -29.65 -31.43 -16.21
N THR A 12 -28.74 -32.00 -17.01
CA THR A 12 -27.38 -32.30 -16.54
C THR A 12 -26.55 -31.04 -16.68
N SER A 13 -26.28 -30.36 -15.57
CA SER A 13 -25.27 -29.31 -15.52
C SER A 13 -23.90 -29.97 -15.67
N ALA A 14 -23.40 -30.04 -16.91
CA ALA A 14 -22.01 -30.38 -17.17
C ALA A 14 -21.13 -29.23 -16.71
N LEU A 15 -20.51 -29.38 -15.53
CA LEU A 15 -19.43 -28.51 -15.09
C LEU A 15 -18.20 -28.80 -15.96
N VAL A 16 -18.00 -28.00 -17.00
CA VAL A 16 -16.75 -28.03 -17.77
C VAL A 16 -15.69 -27.30 -16.94
N ILE A 17 -14.99 -28.04 -16.09
CA ILE A 17 -13.71 -27.58 -15.53
C ILE A 17 -12.75 -27.59 -16.71
N SER A 18 -12.56 -26.44 -17.34
CA SER A 18 -11.40 -26.22 -18.20
C SER A 18 -10.19 -26.17 -17.27
N ALA A 19 -9.63 -27.35 -16.98
CA ALA A 19 -8.29 -27.45 -16.42
C ALA A 19 -7.36 -26.85 -17.47
N VAL A 20 -7.01 -25.58 -17.30
CA VAL A 20 -5.82 -25.03 -17.94
C VAL A 20 -4.69 -25.95 -17.47
N PRO A 21 -4.02 -26.69 -18.36
CA PRO A 21 -2.91 -27.52 -17.93
C PRO A 21 -1.89 -26.61 -17.26
N ASP A 22 -1.50 -26.94 -16.03
CA ASP A 22 -0.47 -26.24 -15.25
C ASP A 22 0.87 -26.33 -16.01
N SER A 23 1.06 -25.43 -16.97
CA SER A 23 2.31 -25.25 -17.71
C SER A 23 3.40 -24.59 -16.86
N TYR A 24 3.14 -24.41 -15.56
CA TYR A 24 4.07 -23.85 -14.57
C TYR A 24 4.73 -24.91 -13.69
N SER A 25 4.48 -26.20 -13.94
CA SER A 25 5.03 -27.32 -13.16
C SER A 25 6.57 -27.47 -13.23
N ASP A 26 7.27 -26.63 -14.00
CA ASP A 26 8.74 -26.64 -14.16
C ASP A 26 9.42 -25.29 -13.87
N LEU A 27 8.81 -24.41 -13.06
CA LEU A 27 9.47 -23.15 -12.66
C LEU A 27 10.51 -23.32 -11.54
N GLY A 28 10.65 -24.53 -10.99
CA GLY A 28 11.54 -24.83 -9.88
C GLY A 28 11.01 -24.38 -8.52
N GLN A 29 11.81 -24.60 -7.47
CA GLN A 29 11.47 -24.24 -6.10
C GLN A 29 11.79 -22.76 -5.83
N LEU A 30 10.84 -22.03 -5.23
CA LEU A 30 11.11 -20.70 -4.70
C LEU A 30 12.03 -20.80 -3.49
N LEU A 31 13.21 -20.17 -3.57
CA LEU A 31 14.20 -20.19 -2.48
C LEU A 31 14.22 -18.90 -1.65
N PHE A 32 13.81 -17.77 -2.24
CA PHE A 32 13.93 -16.45 -1.61
C PHE A 32 13.01 -15.43 -2.29
N SER A 33 12.49 -14.46 -1.53
CA SER A 33 11.70 -13.34 -2.07
C SER A 33 12.01 -12.02 -1.36
N HIS A 34 12.04 -10.93 -2.11
CA HIS A 34 12.02 -9.56 -1.57
C HIS A 34 10.64 -8.95 -1.84
N VAL A 35 9.99 -8.44 -0.80
CA VAL A 35 8.69 -7.76 -0.90
C VAL A 35 8.87 -6.33 -0.45
N LEU A 36 8.61 -5.38 -1.35
CA LEU A 36 8.54 -3.95 -1.04
C LEU A 36 7.09 -3.50 -1.25
N PHE A 37 6.50 -2.90 -0.22
CA PHE A 37 5.14 -2.39 -0.27
C PHE A 37 5.05 -1.00 0.36
N ARG A 38 4.09 -0.21 -0.11
CA ARG A 38 3.76 1.09 0.47
C ARG A 38 2.85 0.86 1.67
N HIS A 39 2.91 1.77 2.64
CA HIS A 39 1.92 1.84 3.71
C HIS A 39 0.48 1.88 3.17
N GLY A 40 -0.48 1.43 3.98
CA GLY A 40 -1.89 1.47 3.68
C GLY A 40 -2.46 2.88 3.76
N ASP A 41 -3.78 2.98 3.64
CA ASP A 41 -4.51 4.24 3.72
C ASP A 41 -4.16 5.08 4.97
N ARG A 42 -4.09 6.40 4.77
CA ARG A 42 -3.66 7.35 5.79
C ARG A 42 -4.40 8.67 5.69
N MET A 43 -4.30 9.46 6.74
CA MET A 43 -4.64 10.88 6.74
C MET A 43 -3.73 11.71 5.81
N PRO A 44 -4.19 12.86 5.29
CA PRO A 44 -3.35 13.84 4.57
C PRO A 44 -2.11 14.21 5.36
N LEU A 45 -1.02 14.58 4.67
CA LEU A 45 0.23 15.00 5.33
C LEU A 45 0.17 16.44 5.84
N GLU A 46 -0.60 17.28 5.14
CA GLU A 46 -0.86 18.68 5.40
C GLU A 46 -2.19 19.04 4.72
N PHE A 47 -2.74 20.21 5.06
CA PHE A 47 -3.94 20.75 4.42
C PHE A 47 -3.60 22.05 3.70
N TYR A 48 -4.21 22.31 2.53
CA TYR A 48 -4.04 23.58 1.84
C TYR A 48 -4.81 24.72 2.54
N PRO A 49 -4.33 25.97 2.48
CA PRO A 49 -4.88 27.06 3.31
C PRO A 49 -6.39 27.30 3.22
N SER A 50 -6.98 27.11 2.03
CA SER A 50 -8.43 27.27 1.81
C SER A 50 -9.23 25.98 1.92
N ASP A 51 -8.64 24.87 2.40
CA ASP A 51 -9.37 23.61 2.54
C ASP A 51 -10.50 23.76 3.59
N PRO A 52 -11.77 23.51 3.22
CA PRO A 52 -12.88 23.54 4.16
C PRO A 52 -12.79 22.45 5.26
N TYR A 53 -11.97 21.41 5.06
CA TYR A 53 -11.82 20.27 5.98
C TYR A 53 -10.55 20.33 6.84
N GLN A 54 -9.77 21.40 6.78
CA GLN A 54 -8.48 21.52 7.47
C GLN A 54 -8.55 21.40 9.01
N ASP A 55 -9.73 21.54 9.61
CA ASP A 55 -9.94 21.29 11.04
C ASP A 55 -9.84 19.79 11.33
N VAL A 56 -8.68 19.38 11.85
CA VAL A 56 -8.34 18.02 12.26
C VAL A 56 -9.34 17.39 13.23
N SER A 57 -10.14 18.18 13.96
CA SER A 57 -11.18 17.63 14.85
C SER A 57 -12.33 16.97 14.09
N ASN A 58 -12.49 17.27 12.80
CA ASN A 58 -13.47 16.62 11.93
C ASN A 58 -13.01 15.25 11.42
N TRP A 59 -11.77 14.85 11.71
CA TRP A 59 -11.17 13.63 11.17
C TRP A 59 -10.97 12.56 12.24
N PRO A 60 -11.09 11.27 11.88
CA PRO A 60 -11.01 10.16 12.84
C PRO A 60 -9.58 9.92 13.38
N ASN A 61 -8.57 10.38 12.64
CA ASN A 61 -7.16 10.16 12.93
C ASN A 61 -6.39 11.48 12.83
N LYS A 62 -5.20 11.55 13.44
CA LYS A 62 -4.30 12.70 13.27
C LYS A 62 -3.68 12.70 11.87
N ILE A 63 -3.29 13.89 11.41
CA ILE A 63 -2.54 14.12 10.17
C ILE A 63 -1.39 13.09 10.01
N ALA A 64 -1.21 12.62 8.77
CA ALA A 64 -0.20 11.67 8.34
C ALA A 64 -0.24 10.26 8.96
N GLN A 65 -1.21 9.98 9.84
CA GLN A 65 -1.34 8.69 10.53
C GLN A 65 -2.13 7.67 9.69
N LEU A 66 -1.79 6.40 9.88
CA LEU A 66 -2.49 5.27 9.26
C LEU A 66 -3.94 5.20 9.78
N THR A 67 -4.89 4.97 8.87
CA THR A 67 -6.32 4.86 9.21
C THR A 67 -6.69 3.41 9.52
N ASP A 68 -7.90 3.18 10.02
CA ASP A 68 -8.38 1.81 10.23
C ASP A 68 -8.59 1.05 8.89
N VAL A 69 -8.92 1.76 7.82
CA VAL A 69 -8.92 1.22 6.45
C VAL A 69 -7.51 0.75 6.07
N GLY A 70 -6.49 1.57 6.34
CA GLY A 70 -5.10 1.24 6.04
C GLY A 70 -4.61 0.03 6.81
N LYS A 71 -4.98 -0.09 8.09
CA LYS A 71 -4.69 -1.30 8.89
C LYS A 71 -5.31 -2.55 8.28
N GLY A 72 -6.56 -2.46 7.81
CA GLY A 72 -7.26 -3.56 7.14
C GLY A 72 -6.57 -3.99 5.84
N GLN A 73 -6.21 -3.02 4.99
CA GLN A 73 -5.50 -3.26 3.73
C GLN A 73 -4.18 -4.02 3.95
N GLU A 74 -3.43 -3.63 4.97
CA GLU A 74 -2.14 -4.26 5.27
C GLU A 74 -2.32 -5.66 5.86
N PHE A 75 -3.34 -5.84 6.70
CA PHE A 75 -3.68 -7.16 7.20
C PHE A 75 -4.10 -8.12 6.06
N GLU A 76 -4.87 -7.63 5.08
CA GLU A 76 -5.23 -8.38 3.87
C GLU A 76 -4.01 -8.69 3.00
N LEU A 77 -3.09 -7.74 2.83
CA LEU A 77 -1.80 -7.98 2.18
C LEU A 77 -1.05 -9.12 2.87
N GLY A 78 -0.98 -9.09 4.22
CA GLY A 78 -0.39 -10.15 5.02
C GLY A 78 -0.99 -11.52 4.75
N GLN A 79 -2.32 -11.62 4.74
CA GLN A 79 -3.03 -12.87 4.43
C GLN A 79 -2.72 -13.37 3.02
N TRP A 80 -2.66 -12.46 2.04
CA TRP A 80 -2.30 -12.82 0.67
C TRP A 80 -0.85 -13.33 0.59
N LEU A 81 0.08 -12.69 1.31
CA LEU A 81 1.48 -13.13 1.39
C LEU A 81 1.58 -14.51 2.05
N ARG A 82 0.77 -14.82 3.07
CA ARG A 82 0.71 -16.17 3.66
C ARG A 82 0.34 -17.21 2.63
N LEU A 83 -0.72 -16.97 1.86
CA LEU A 83 -1.15 -17.90 0.81
C LEU A 83 -0.11 -18.06 -0.30
N ARG A 84 0.59 -16.97 -0.64
CA ARG A 84 1.60 -16.98 -1.70
C ARG A 84 2.89 -17.71 -1.30
N TYR A 85 3.30 -17.58 -0.05
CA TYR A 85 4.59 -18.05 0.46
C TYR A 85 4.44 -19.17 1.50
N ASP A 86 3.32 -19.89 1.48
CA ASP A 86 3.00 -20.97 2.42
C ASP A 86 4.07 -22.07 2.43
N GLU A 87 4.64 -22.38 1.26
CA GLU A 87 5.72 -23.36 1.12
C GLU A 87 7.12 -22.83 1.48
N LEU A 88 7.28 -21.50 1.55
CA LEU A 88 8.56 -20.85 1.85
C LEU A 88 8.68 -20.49 3.34
N LEU A 89 7.57 -20.18 4.00
CA LEU A 89 7.52 -19.70 5.39
C LEU A 89 6.80 -20.68 6.31
N SER A 90 7.42 -20.98 7.44
CA SER A 90 6.81 -21.74 8.52
C SER A 90 5.52 -21.09 9.04
N ASP A 91 4.61 -21.89 9.61
CA ASP A 91 3.35 -21.39 10.20
C ASP A 91 3.58 -20.40 11.35
N ARG A 92 4.73 -20.50 12.01
CA ARG A 92 5.16 -19.61 13.10
C ARG A 92 6.31 -18.75 12.63
N TYR A 93 6.43 -17.58 13.23
CA TYR A 93 7.59 -16.74 13.00
C TYR A 93 8.88 -17.48 13.37
N ASP A 94 9.79 -17.55 12.40
CA ASP A 94 11.17 -18.00 12.56
C ASP A 94 12.11 -16.83 12.19
N PRO A 95 13.00 -16.40 13.10
CA PRO A 95 13.96 -15.33 12.82
C PRO A 95 14.96 -15.63 11.69
N ASP A 96 15.15 -16.91 11.32
CA ASP A 96 16.05 -17.30 10.24
C ASP A 96 15.35 -17.31 8.86
N GLU A 97 14.02 -17.19 8.80
CA GLU A 97 13.23 -17.25 7.55
C GLU A 97 12.82 -15.87 7.02
N ILE A 98 12.62 -14.87 7.89
CA ILE A 98 12.11 -13.56 7.49
C ILE A 98 12.78 -12.40 8.23
N PHE A 99 13.08 -11.34 7.48
CA PHE A 99 13.55 -10.06 8.01
C PHE A 99 12.63 -8.93 7.55
N ILE A 100 12.18 -8.11 8.49
CA ILE A 100 11.27 -6.99 8.23
C ILE A 100 11.96 -5.69 8.59
N GLN A 101 12.04 -4.78 7.62
CA GLN A 101 12.52 -3.42 7.81
C GLN A 101 11.47 -2.42 7.30
N SER A 102 11.25 -1.37 8.07
CA SER A 102 10.39 -0.24 7.74
C SER A 102 11.19 1.06 7.82
N THR A 103 10.72 2.10 7.13
CA THR A 103 11.13 3.47 7.45
C THR A 103 10.65 3.87 8.85
N ASP A 104 11.36 4.81 9.48
CA ASP A 104 11.05 5.32 10.83
C ASP A 104 9.92 6.36 10.81
N VAL A 105 8.72 5.90 10.41
CA VAL A 105 7.48 6.70 10.38
C VAL A 105 6.33 5.82 10.89
N ASP A 106 5.48 6.38 11.76
CA ASP A 106 4.38 5.65 12.41
C ASP A 106 3.55 4.82 11.42
N ARG A 107 3.11 5.43 10.31
CA ARG A 107 2.27 4.74 9.33
C ARG A 107 2.92 3.53 8.67
N THR A 108 4.23 3.56 8.43
CA THR A 108 4.95 2.42 7.82
C THR A 108 5.24 1.33 8.85
N LEU A 109 5.57 1.72 10.09
CA LEU A 109 5.76 0.78 11.19
C LEU A 109 4.46 0.04 11.53
N MET A 110 3.35 0.78 11.65
CA MET A 110 2.02 0.21 11.88
C MET A 110 1.57 -0.67 10.71
N SER A 111 1.81 -0.23 9.47
CA SER A 111 1.56 -1.05 8.27
C SER A 111 2.28 -2.40 8.33
N ALA A 112 3.59 -2.39 8.59
CA ALA A 112 4.37 -3.61 8.70
C ALA A 112 3.83 -4.53 9.81
N GLN A 113 3.45 -3.97 10.96
CA GLN A 113 2.85 -4.75 12.05
C GLN A 113 1.49 -5.37 11.66
N CYS A 114 0.63 -4.63 10.95
CA CYS A 114 -0.64 -5.14 10.44
C CYS A 114 -0.43 -6.24 9.39
N ALA A 115 0.51 -6.06 8.46
CA ALA A 115 0.88 -7.07 7.49
C ALA A 115 1.42 -8.33 8.15
N MET A 116 2.28 -8.21 9.18
CA MET A 116 2.76 -9.37 9.93
C MET A 116 1.66 -10.07 10.72
N ALA A 117 0.68 -9.33 11.24
CA ALA A 117 -0.49 -9.93 11.90
C ALA A 117 -1.36 -10.76 10.93
N GLY A 118 -1.44 -10.35 9.66
CA GLY A 118 -2.13 -11.12 8.61
C GLY A 118 -1.30 -12.29 8.08
N LEU A 119 0.02 -12.12 7.96
CA LEU A 119 0.95 -13.15 7.48
C LEU A 119 1.07 -14.31 8.47
N TYR A 120 1.25 -13.97 9.75
CA TYR A 120 1.46 -14.92 10.83
C TYR A 120 0.23 -14.95 11.75
N HIS A 121 -0.88 -15.48 11.24
CA HIS A 121 -2.12 -15.63 12.00
C HIS A 121 -2.15 -17.00 12.70
N PRO A 122 -1.73 -17.13 13.98
CA PRO A 122 -1.57 -18.43 14.60
C PRO A 122 -2.91 -19.13 14.81
N ALA A 123 -2.97 -20.42 14.46
CA ALA A 123 -4.07 -21.28 14.87
C ALA A 123 -4.13 -21.37 16.42
N PRO A 124 -5.32 -21.59 17.02
CA PRO A 124 -5.48 -21.65 18.48
C PRO A 124 -4.54 -22.66 19.17
N ARG A 125 -4.18 -23.73 18.45
CA ARG A 125 -3.21 -24.71 18.92
C ARG A 125 -1.80 -24.15 18.77
N GLY A 126 -1.26 -23.65 19.88
CA GLY A 126 0.12 -23.20 19.94
C GLY A 126 0.33 -21.69 19.93
N SER A 127 -0.75 -20.91 20.04
CA SER A 127 -0.66 -19.50 20.38
C SER A 127 0.06 -19.30 21.72
N TRP A 128 0.85 -18.24 21.82
CA TRP A 128 1.48 -17.82 23.08
C TRP A 128 0.46 -17.23 24.06
N HIS A 129 -0.73 -16.82 23.57
CA HIS A 129 -1.80 -16.24 24.38
C HIS A 129 -3.18 -16.82 24.02
N PRO A 130 -3.96 -17.32 25.00
CA PRO A 130 -5.17 -18.09 24.73
C PRO A 130 -6.32 -17.29 24.11
N ALA A 131 -6.35 -15.97 24.30
CA ALA A 131 -7.41 -15.09 23.79
C ALA A 131 -6.98 -14.18 22.64
N LEU A 132 -5.75 -14.35 22.12
CA LEU A 132 -5.18 -13.44 21.13
C LEU A 132 -4.61 -14.23 19.96
N ALA A 133 -5.22 -14.07 18.78
CA ALA A 133 -4.79 -14.66 17.51
C ALA A 133 -3.77 -13.73 16.82
N TRP A 134 -2.67 -13.46 17.52
CA TRP A 134 -1.56 -12.62 17.05
C TRP A 134 -0.27 -13.13 17.68
N GLN A 135 0.87 -12.91 17.03
CA GLN A 135 2.19 -13.12 17.62
C GLN A 135 3.11 -11.93 17.32
N PRO A 136 4.05 -11.61 18.22
CA PRO A 136 5.01 -10.54 17.97
C PRO A 136 5.97 -10.93 16.85
N VAL A 137 6.10 -10.05 15.85
CA VAL A 137 7.11 -10.14 14.79
C VAL A 137 7.94 -8.85 14.84
N PRO A 138 9.27 -8.92 15.00
CA PRO A 138 10.12 -7.74 15.02
C PRO A 138 10.04 -6.95 13.70
N VAL A 139 9.87 -5.63 13.82
CA VAL A 139 9.98 -4.68 12.69
C VAL A 139 11.18 -3.80 12.98
N HIS A 140 12.22 -3.93 12.18
CA HIS A 140 13.43 -3.13 12.31
C HIS A 140 13.27 -1.79 11.60
N THR A 141 13.93 -0.77 12.13
CA THR A 141 13.95 0.57 11.54
C THR A 141 15.30 1.22 11.76
N VAL A 142 15.59 2.23 10.94
CA VAL A 142 16.76 3.10 11.06
C VAL A 142 16.23 4.54 11.11
N PRO A 143 16.77 5.41 11.99
CA PRO A 143 16.37 6.82 12.02
C PRO A 143 16.38 7.44 10.63
N MET A 144 15.35 8.20 10.28
CA MET A 144 15.12 8.69 8.91
C MET A 144 16.38 9.31 8.26
N GLN A 145 17.13 10.13 9.00
CA GLN A 145 18.32 10.84 8.49
C GLN A 145 19.50 9.89 8.18
N ALA A 146 19.47 8.67 8.70
CA ALA A 146 20.46 7.62 8.46
C ALA A 146 19.93 6.52 7.52
N ASP A 147 18.67 6.59 7.10
CA ASP A 147 18.05 5.59 6.23
C ASP A 147 18.38 5.86 4.75
N TYR A 148 19.49 5.27 4.31
CA TYR A 148 19.94 5.31 2.91
C TYR A 148 19.28 4.25 2.03
N LEU A 149 18.43 3.38 2.58
CA LEU A 149 17.83 2.25 1.85
C LEU A 149 16.38 2.54 1.47
N LEU A 150 15.51 2.78 2.45
CA LEU A 150 14.07 2.96 2.23
C LEU A 150 13.69 4.46 2.22
N GLY A 151 14.31 5.26 3.09
CA GLY A 151 14.08 6.71 3.25
C GLY A 151 15.01 7.61 2.43
N ALA A 152 15.81 7.04 1.51
CA ALA A 152 16.95 7.70 0.88
C ALA A 152 16.58 9.00 0.15
N SER A 153 15.44 9.03 -0.53
CA SER A 153 15.00 10.20 -1.31
C SER A 153 14.43 11.33 -0.47
N SER A 154 14.12 11.08 0.81
CA SER A 154 13.36 12.04 1.63
C SER A 154 14.24 12.82 2.58
N THR A 155 15.13 12.16 3.33
CA THR A 155 15.87 12.81 4.43
C THR A 155 17.35 12.46 4.50
N TYR A 156 17.81 11.46 3.74
CA TYR A 156 19.22 11.09 3.74
C TYR A 156 20.06 12.16 3.03
N PRO A 157 21.14 12.67 3.65
CA PRO A 157 21.94 13.75 3.09
C PRO A 157 22.84 13.23 1.95
N CYS A 158 22.32 13.30 0.72
CA CYS A 158 23.05 12.90 -0.49
C CYS A 158 23.21 14.07 -1.47
N PRO A 159 24.38 14.78 -1.47
CA PRO A 159 24.63 15.88 -2.40
C PRO A 159 24.54 15.48 -3.88
N ALA A 160 24.98 14.26 -4.20
CA ALA A 160 24.90 13.73 -5.57
C ALA A 160 23.45 13.57 -6.04
N PHE A 161 22.58 13.00 -5.19
CA PHE A 161 21.14 12.89 -5.49
C PHE A 161 20.50 14.27 -5.67
N LYS A 162 20.81 15.23 -4.79
CA LYS A 162 20.27 16.60 -4.92
C LYS A 162 20.70 17.26 -6.24
N SER A 163 21.98 17.12 -6.62
CA SER A 163 22.49 17.65 -7.89
C SER A 163 21.83 16.98 -9.09
N GLU A 164 21.63 15.67 -9.03
CA GLU A 164 21.03 14.90 -10.11
C GLU A 164 19.54 15.19 -10.26
N LEU A 165 18.81 15.33 -9.14
CA LEU A 165 17.41 15.75 -9.15
C LEU A 165 17.26 17.14 -9.76
N GLN A 166 18.12 18.09 -9.38
CA GLN A 166 18.10 19.43 -9.99
C GLN A 166 18.39 19.39 -11.49
N ARG A 167 19.38 18.59 -11.92
CA ARG A 167 19.69 18.39 -13.34
C ARG A 167 18.52 17.77 -14.10
N ALA A 168 17.87 16.77 -13.52
CA ALA A 168 16.70 16.11 -14.11
C ALA A 168 15.51 17.07 -14.22
N SER A 169 15.27 17.90 -13.19
CA SER A 169 14.21 18.90 -13.20
C SER A 169 14.40 19.99 -14.25
N SER A 170 15.65 20.27 -14.67
CA SER A 170 15.96 21.23 -15.73
C SER A 170 16.10 20.59 -17.12
N LEU A 171 15.71 19.33 -17.30
CA LEU A 171 15.70 18.71 -18.62
C LEU A 171 14.60 19.35 -19.50
N PRO A 172 14.85 19.57 -20.81
CA PRO A 172 13.90 20.25 -21.69
C PRO A 172 12.50 19.63 -21.71
N GLU A 173 12.41 18.30 -21.62
CA GLU A 173 11.16 17.55 -21.57
C GLU A 173 10.38 17.79 -20.26
N VAL A 174 11.08 17.97 -19.14
CA VAL A 174 10.46 18.28 -17.86
C VAL A 174 9.97 19.73 -17.86
N GLU A 175 10.80 20.68 -18.32
CA GLU A 175 10.38 22.08 -18.45
C GLU A 175 9.23 22.25 -19.46
N ALA A 176 9.20 21.46 -20.53
CA ALA A 176 8.08 21.43 -21.47
C ALA A 176 6.79 20.92 -20.79
N LEU A 177 6.90 19.90 -19.94
CA LEU A 177 5.77 19.39 -19.16
C LEU A 177 5.24 20.44 -18.17
N GLN A 178 6.13 21.13 -17.44
CA GLN A 178 5.74 22.18 -16.51
C GLN A 178 5.00 23.31 -17.25
N ARG A 179 5.53 23.78 -18.39
CA ARG A 179 4.89 24.81 -19.22
C ARG A 179 3.53 24.39 -19.76
N LYS A 180 3.39 23.11 -20.14
CA LYS A 180 2.13 22.55 -20.63
C LYS A 180 1.02 22.64 -19.59
N PHE A 181 1.34 22.58 -18.29
CA PHE A 181 0.38 22.61 -17.20
C PHE A 181 0.36 23.92 -16.41
N ALA A 182 0.99 24.99 -16.91
CA ALA A 182 1.06 26.27 -16.21
C ALA A 182 -0.32 26.83 -15.83
N ASP A 183 -1.30 26.78 -16.75
CA ASP A 183 -2.67 27.24 -16.48
C ASP A 183 -3.35 26.45 -15.37
N LEU A 184 -3.09 25.13 -15.28
CA LEU A 184 -3.59 24.28 -14.20
C LEU A 184 -2.94 24.68 -12.87
N TYR A 185 -1.64 24.95 -12.87
CA TYR A 185 -0.93 25.38 -11.66
C TYR A 185 -1.44 26.73 -11.13
N ASP A 186 -1.70 27.68 -12.02
CA ASP A 186 -2.32 28.96 -11.65
C ASP A 186 -3.76 28.77 -11.13
N TYR A 187 -4.54 27.89 -11.79
CA TYR A 187 -5.88 27.54 -11.32
C TYR A 187 -5.83 26.96 -9.90
N VAL A 188 -5.01 25.93 -9.66
CA VAL A 188 -4.89 25.28 -8.35
C VAL A 188 -4.40 26.28 -7.31
N SER A 189 -3.42 27.13 -7.63
CA SER A 189 -2.91 28.14 -6.71
C SER A 189 -4.00 29.10 -6.24
N ASN A 190 -4.82 29.58 -7.18
CA ASN A 190 -5.89 30.53 -6.88
C ASN A 190 -7.02 29.93 -6.03
N HIS A 191 -7.25 28.61 -6.10
CA HIS A 191 -8.34 27.95 -5.38
C HIS A 191 -7.92 27.33 -4.05
N THR A 192 -6.63 27.00 -3.90
CA THR A 192 -6.09 26.36 -2.69
C THR A 192 -5.40 27.34 -1.73
N GLY A 193 -5.02 28.53 -2.23
CA GLY A 193 -4.18 29.46 -1.47
C GLY A 193 -2.74 28.97 -1.28
N HIS A 194 -2.37 27.83 -1.85
CA HIS A 194 -1.02 27.28 -1.86
C HIS A 194 -0.33 27.65 -3.18
N GLU A 195 0.94 28.08 -3.14
CA GLU A 195 1.66 28.34 -4.39
C GLU A 195 2.01 27.02 -5.09
N VAL A 196 1.47 26.80 -6.27
CA VAL A 196 1.76 25.64 -7.12
C VAL A 196 2.47 26.13 -8.38
N ARG A 197 3.74 25.76 -8.53
CA ARG A 197 4.58 26.14 -9.69
C ARG A 197 5.16 24.95 -10.44
N ASP A 198 5.05 23.76 -9.86
CA ASP A 198 5.54 22.54 -10.45
C ASP A 198 4.67 21.34 -10.08
N ILE A 199 4.93 20.23 -10.76
CA ILE A 199 4.29 18.94 -10.48
C ILE A 199 4.44 18.48 -9.02
N THR A 200 5.53 18.84 -8.32
CA THR A 200 5.75 18.44 -6.92
C THR A 200 4.75 19.14 -6.00
N ASN A 201 4.54 20.45 -6.18
CA ASN A 201 3.53 21.19 -5.43
C ASN A 201 2.11 20.75 -5.82
N ALA A 202 1.85 20.48 -7.10
CA ALA A 202 0.55 20.00 -7.55
C ALA A 202 0.20 18.63 -6.93
N LEU A 203 1.19 17.74 -6.79
CA LEU A 203 1.01 16.43 -6.17
C LEU A 203 0.63 16.51 -4.68
N LYS A 204 1.07 17.55 -3.96
CA LYS A 204 0.67 17.75 -2.55
C LYS A 204 -0.82 18.01 -2.41
N VAL A 205 -1.35 18.95 -3.22
CA VAL A 205 -2.79 19.24 -3.27
C VAL A 205 -3.56 18.01 -3.73
N TYR A 206 -3.05 17.30 -4.74
CA TYR A 206 -3.69 16.08 -5.23
C TYR A 206 -3.77 14.98 -4.15
N ASP A 207 -2.71 14.76 -3.36
CA ASP A 207 -2.71 13.77 -2.28
C ASP A 207 -3.82 14.06 -1.26
N GLU A 208 -3.99 15.32 -0.89
CA GLU A 208 -5.04 15.78 0.03
C GLU A 208 -6.45 15.55 -0.55
N LEU A 209 -6.72 16.06 -1.76
CA LEU A 209 -8.03 15.90 -2.41
C LEU A 209 -8.40 14.43 -2.66
N ALA A 210 -7.42 13.61 -3.05
CA ALA A 210 -7.65 12.18 -3.27
C ALA A 210 -8.05 11.46 -1.96
N LEU A 211 -7.48 11.88 -0.83
CA LEU A 211 -7.85 11.35 0.47
C LEU A 211 -9.23 11.86 0.90
N GLU A 212 -9.53 13.15 0.77
CA GLU A 212 -10.87 13.69 1.04
C GLU A 212 -11.98 12.95 0.27
N GLN A 213 -11.76 12.66 -1.02
CA GLN A 213 -12.69 11.90 -1.84
C GLN A 213 -12.91 10.49 -1.27
N GLN A 214 -11.85 9.85 -0.76
CA GLN A 214 -11.94 8.52 -0.15
C GLN A 214 -12.74 8.53 1.16
N PHE A 215 -12.72 9.65 1.90
CA PHE A 215 -13.54 9.87 3.10
C PHE A 215 -14.95 10.42 2.79
N MET A 216 -15.33 10.53 1.51
CA MET A 216 -16.60 11.09 1.04
C MET A 216 -16.83 12.55 1.45
N LEU A 217 -15.76 13.36 1.48
CA LEU A 217 -15.81 14.78 1.82
C LEU A 217 -15.91 15.69 0.58
N THR A 218 -15.67 15.18 -0.63
CA THR A 218 -15.78 15.93 -1.91
C THR A 218 -16.60 15.16 -2.93
#